data_AF-A0A9E8MYC6-F1
#
_entry.id   AF-A0A9E8MYC6-F1
#
_cell.length_a   1.000
_cell.length_b   1.000
_cell.length_c   1.000
_cell.angle_alpha   90.00
_cell.angle_beta   90.00
_cell.angle_gamma   90.00
#
_symmetry.space_group_name_H-M   'P 1'
#
loop_
_entity.id
_entity.type
_entity.pdbx_description
1 polymer ?
#
loop_
_entity_poly.entity_id
_entity_poly.type
_entity_poly.pdbx_seq_one_letter_code
_entity_poly.pdbx_strand_id
1 'polypeptide(L)'
;MVGKKNETQRRADLYVVGVGASAGGLDALTKFLKNFNGVSADICIVIVMHLSPDYKSQLAPILDKRCKWPVVSVEDNMVLSSGNVYVTPQNKQIRIYNSSFVLEDLSPNMPLHHL
;
A
#
# COMPACT_ATOMS: atom_id res chain seq x y z
N MET A 1 -27.38 -0.06 -40.80
CA MET A 1 -27.06 0.57 -39.51
C MET A 1 -27.58 -0.31 -38.40
N VAL A 2 -26.70 -1.03 -37.69
CA VAL A 2 -27.04 -1.82 -36.49
C VAL A 2 -26.12 -1.33 -35.38
N GLY A 3 -26.72 -0.79 -34.33
CA GLY A 3 -26.01 -0.22 -33.19
C GLY A 3 -25.17 -1.28 -32.48
N LYS A 4 -23.87 -1.01 -32.35
CA LYS A 4 -23.02 -1.73 -31.41
C LYS A 4 -23.21 -1.09 -30.04
N LYS A 5 -23.66 -1.94 -29.11
CA LYS A 5 -23.91 -1.67 -27.70
C LYS A 5 -22.77 -0.84 -27.09
N ASN A 6 -23.14 0.22 -26.38
CA ASN A 6 -22.29 0.87 -25.40
C ASN A 6 -21.96 -0.18 -24.33
N GLU A 7 -20.83 -0.86 -24.47
CA GLU A 7 -20.20 -1.57 -23.36
C GLU A 7 -19.89 -0.51 -22.31
N THR A 8 -20.78 -0.39 -21.32
CA THR A 8 -20.49 0.35 -20.11
C THR A 8 -19.33 -0.41 -19.48
N GLN A 9 -18.10 0.05 -19.73
CA GLN A 9 -16.91 -0.44 -19.06
C GLN A 9 -17.23 -0.42 -17.56
N ARG A 10 -17.43 -1.59 -16.95
CA ARG A 10 -17.42 -1.68 -15.50
C ARG A 10 -16.05 -1.16 -15.12
N ARG A 11 -15.98 0.02 -14.49
CA ARG A 11 -14.78 0.36 -13.73
C ARG A 11 -14.65 -0.78 -12.73
N ALA A 12 -13.64 -1.62 -12.91
CA ALA A 12 -13.42 -2.69 -11.97
C ALA A 12 -13.12 -2.03 -10.62
N ASP A 13 -13.88 -2.41 -9.59
CA ASP A 13 -13.68 -1.87 -8.25
C ASP A 13 -12.30 -2.33 -7.76
N LEU A 14 -11.41 -1.36 -7.49
CA LEU A 14 -10.11 -1.65 -6.89
C LEU A 14 -10.30 -1.92 -5.39
N TYR A 15 -9.96 -3.13 -4.96
CA TYR A 15 -9.97 -3.50 -3.55
C TYR A 15 -8.65 -3.12 -2.89
N VAL A 16 -8.72 -2.41 -1.77
CA VAL A 16 -7.54 -1.99 -0.99
C VAL A 16 -7.44 -2.85 0.26
N VAL A 17 -6.32 -3.55 0.42
CA VAL A 17 -6.02 -4.34 1.62
C VAL A 17 -5.06 -3.57 2.51
N GLY A 18 -5.54 -3.06 3.64
CA GLY A 18 -4.71 -2.41 4.66
C GLY A 18 -4.08 -3.44 5.63
N VAL A 19 -2.77 -3.35 5.85
CA VAL A 19 -2.02 -4.26 6.74
C VAL A 19 -1.22 -3.43 7.74
N GLY A 20 -1.53 -3.56 9.03
CA GLY A 20 -0.75 -2.97 10.11
C GLY A 20 0.31 -3.94 10.65
N ALA A 21 1.52 -3.44 10.90
CA ALA A 21 2.61 -4.21 11.51
C ALA A 21 3.51 -3.32 12.39
N SER A 22 4.33 -3.97 13.23
CA SER A 22 5.30 -3.31 14.12
C SER A 22 6.59 -4.13 14.21
N ALA A 23 7.31 -4.06 15.34
CA ALA A 23 8.54 -4.80 15.59
C ALA A 23 8.40 -6.31 15.27
N GLY A 24 9.32 -6.85 14.48
CA GLY A 24 9.33 -8.27 14.09
C GLY A 24 8.38 -8.65 12.94
N GLY A 25 7.54 -7.73 12.44
CA GLY A 25 6.55 -8.02 11.40
C GLY A 25 7.12 -8.32 10.01
N LEU A 26 8.41 -8.09 9.76
CA LEU A 26 9.01 -8.24 8.41
C LEU A 26 8.87 -9.65 7.84
N ASP A 27 9.12 -10.68 8.65
CA ASP A 27 9.00 -12.07 8.19
C ASP A 27 7.54 -12.44 7.92
N ALA A 28 6.62 -11.96 8.76
CA ALA A 28 5.18 -12.14 8.57
C ALA A 28 4.68 -11.45 7.30
N LEU A 29 5.08 -10.21 7.06
CA LEU A 29 4.76 -9.47 5.83
C LEU A 29 5.33 -10.18 4.59
N THR A 30 6.57 -10.67 4.67
CA THR A 30 7.19 -11.42 3.58
C THR A 30 6.36 -12.68 3.25
N LYS A 31 5.95 -13.45 4.26
CA LYS A 31 5.13 -14.65 4.09
C LYS A 31 3.73 -14.31 3.55
N PHE A 32 3.12 -13.26 4.07
CA PHE A 32 1.82 -12.76 3.63
C PHE A 32 1.83 -12.40 2.14
N LEU A 33 2.78 -11.55 1.71
CA LEU A 33 2.88 -11.06 0.33
C LEU A 33 3.12 -12.17 -0.69
N LYS A 34 3.78 -13.27 -0.30
CA LYS A 34 3.99 -14.42 -1.20
C LYS A 34 2.69 -15.05 -1.69
N ASN A 35 1.58 -14.93 -0.95
CA ASN A 35 0.29 -15.51 -1.32
C ASN A 35 -0.44 -14.72 -2.41
N PHE A 36 -0.02 -13.49 -2.70
CA PHE A 36 -0.65 -12.65 -3.73
C PHE A 36 -0.03 -12.84 -5.12
N ASN A 37 1.02 -13.66 -5.21
CA ASN A 37 1.66 -14.01 -6.46
C ASN A 37 0.68 -14.76 -7.38
N GLY A 38 0.15 -14.07 -8.41
CA GLY A 38 -0.75 -14.66 -9.40
C GLY A 38 -2.24 -14.48 -9.11
N VAL A 39 -2.60 -13.64 -8.15
CA VAL A 39 -4.00 -13.22 -7.96
C VAL A 39 -4.43 -12.36 -9.14
N SER A 40 -5.55 -12.72 -9.79
CA SER A 40 -6.12 -12.03 -10.95
C SER A 40 -7.13 -10.94 -10.61
N ALA A 41 -7.36 -10.69 -9.31
CA ALA A 41 -8.30 -9.68 -8.85
C ALA A 41 -7.66 -8.29 -8.82
N ASP A 42 -8.50 -7.26 -9.00
CA ASP A 42 -8.10 -5.86 -8.89
C ASP A 42 -7.85 -5.46 -7.44
N ILE A 43 -6.68 -5.83 -6.92
CA ILE A 43 -6.28 -5.64 -5.52
C ILE A 43 -4.97 -4.87 -5.46
N CYS A 44 -4.86 -3.96 -4.51
CA CYS A 44 -3.57 -3.45 -4.04
C CYS A 44 -3.44 -3.61 -2.52
N ILE A 45 -2.20 -3.62 -2.04
CA ILE A 45 -1.89 -3.80 -0.61
C ILE A 45 -1.26 -2.52 -0.09
N VAL A 46 -1.69 -2.07 1.09
CA VAL A 46 -1.13 -0.90 1.78
C VAL A 46 -0.63 -1.34 3.15
N ILE A 47 0.69 -1.29 3.35
CA ILE A 47 1.37 -1.69 4.57
C ILE A 47 1.68 -0.45 5.40
N VAL A 48 1.08 -0.39 6.58
CA VAL A 48 1.38 0.59 7.63
C VAL A 48 2.31 -0.08 8.63
N MET A 49 3.56 0.37 8.68
CA MET A 49 4.55 -0.12 9.63
C MET A 49 4.97 1.02 10.55
N HIS A 50 5.04 0.76 11.86
CA HIS A 50 5.71 1.68 12.76
C HIS A 50 7.22 1.65 12.49
N LEU A 51 7.72 2.69 11.83
CA LEU A 51 9.12 2.84 11.43
C LEU A 51 9.80 3.85 12.36
N SER A 52 11.05 3.57 12.78
CA SER A 52 11.85 4.54 13.54
C SER A 52 12.00 5.85 12.73
N PRO A 53 11.90 7.02 13.38
CA PRO A 53 12.08 8.32 12.72
C PRO A 53 13.55 8.61 12.40
N ASP A 54 14.50 7.88 13.02
CA ASP A 54 15.92 8.26 13.08
C ASP A 54 16.70 7.85 11.82
N TYR A 55 16.19 6.90 11.03
CA TYR A 55 16.88 6.34 9.88
C TYR A 55 15.92 6.08 8.74
N LYS A 56 16.31 6.42 7.49
CA LYS A 56 15.50 6.12 6.30
C LYS A 56 15.15 4.63 6.22
N SER A 57 13.85 4.33 6.22
CA SER A 57 13.34 2.96 6.14
C SER A 57 13.83 2.25 4.88
N GLN A 58 14.31 1.03 5.07
CA GLN A 58 14.64 0.09 3.98
C GLN A 58 13.51 -0.92 3.72
N LEU A 59 12.34 -0.74 4.35
CA LEU A 59 11.28 -1.74 4.31
C LEU A 59 10.77 -2.02 2.90
N ALA A 60 10.47 -0.97 2.12
CA ALA A 60 10.02 -1.14 0.73
C ALA A 60 11.09 -1.86 -0.12
N PRO A 61 12.36 -1.41 -0.19
CA PRO A 61 13.41 -2.15 -0.90
C PRO A 61 13.62 -3.60 -0.46
N ILE A 62 13.46 -3.90 0.83
CA ILE A 62 13.60 -5.28 1.36
C ILE A 62 12.43 -6.15 0.91
N LEU A 63 11.21 -5.64 1.00
CA LEU A 63 10.00 -6.36 0.60
C LEU A 63 9.91 -6.54 -0.93
N ASP A 64 10.34 -5.53 -1.69
CA ASP A 64 10.38 -5.56 -3.17
C ASP A 64 11.20 -6.76 -3.68
N LYS A 65 12.37 -6.99 -3.09
CA LYS A 65 13.22 -8.15 -3.41
C LYS A 65 12.58 -9.50 -3.08
N ARG A 66 11.48 -9.53 -2.34
CA ARG A 66 10.83 -10.74 -1.80
C ARG A 66 9.38 -10.89 -2.26
N CYS A 67 8.86 -9.94 -3.03
CA CYS A 67 7.51 -9.93 -3.60
C CYS A 67 7.61 -9.91 -5.12
N LYS A 68 6.62 -10.47 -5.84
CA LYS A 68 6.56 -10.33 -7.31
C LYS A 68 5.91 -9.02 -7.74
N TRP A 69 5.01 -8.50 -6.92
CA TRP A 69 4.40 -7.19 -7.14
C TRP A 69 5.38 -6.10 -6.75
N PRO A 70 5.43 -4.97 -7.48
CA PRO A 70 6.25 -3.83 -7.10
C PRO A 70 5.92 -3.39 -5.68
N VAL A 71 6.96 -3.20 -4.86
CA VAL A 71 6.82 -2.66 -3.51
C VAL A 71 7.45 -1.28 -3.44
N VAL A 72 6.61 -0.26 -3.25
CA VAL A 72 7.02 1.15 -3.33
C VAL A 72 6.61 1.92 -2.08
N SER A 73 7.40 2.92 -1.72
CA SER A 73 7.00 3.87 -0.67
C SER A 73 5.90 4.76 -1.23
N VAL A 74 4.88 5.05 -0.42
CA VAL A 74 3.83 6.00 -0.81
C VAL A 74 4.41 7.40 -0.97
N GLU A 75 3.99 8.08 -2.03
CA GLU A 75 4.20 9.51 -2.27
C GLU A 75 2.86 10.25 -2.24
N ASP A 76 2.89 11.55 -1.94
CA ASP A 76 1.68 12.37 -1.89
C ASP A 76 1.03 12.48 -3.28
N ASN A 77 -0.30 12.39 -3.32
CA ASN A 77 -1.14 12.33 -4.52
C ASN A 77 -0.88 11.13 -5.44
N MET A 78 -0.11 10.14 -5.01
CA MET A 78 0.12 8.92 -5.77
C MET A 78 -1.19 8.14 -5.95
N VAL A 79 -1.50 7.76 -7.19
CA VAL A 79 -2.73 7.00 -7.53
C VAL A 79 -2.55 5.52 -7.20
N LEU A 80 -3.57 4.91 -6.61
CA LEU A 80 -3.60 3.48 -6.32
C LEU A 80 -3.77 2.67 -7.62
N SER A 81 -3.01 1.60 -7.74
CA SER A 81 -3.01 0.71 -8.90
C SER A 81 -2.99 -0.75 -8.46
N SER A 82 -3.77 -1.57 -9.16
CA SER A 82 -3.84 -3.02 -8.93
C SER A 82 -2.45 -3.67 -9.07
N GLY A 83 -2.21 -4.73 -8.32
CA GLY A 83 -0.95 -5.47 -8.34
C GLY A 83 0.24 -4.71 -7.77
N ASN A 84 0.00 -3.71 -6.91
CA ASN A 84 1.04 -2.96 -6.21
C ASN A 84 0.95 -3.15 -4.69
N VAL A 85 2.12 -3.07 -4.06
CA VAL A 85 2.26 -3.00 -2.61
C VAL A 85 2.84 -1.64 -2.25
N TYR A 86 2.13 -0.94 -1.38
CA TYR A 86 2.48 0.40 -0.93
C TYR A 86 2.94 0.33 0.52
N VAL A 87 4.06 0.97 0.85
CA VAL A 87 4.58 1.07 2.21
C VAL A 87 4.49 2.51 2.69
N THR A 88 3.93 2.72 3.87
CA THR A 88 3.84 4.06 4.46
C THR A 88 5.22 4.66 4.71
N PRO A 89 5.48 5.92 4.32
CA PRO A 89 6.70 6.62 4.70
C PRO A 89 6.72 6.88 6.22
N GLN A 90 7.92 7.17 6.74
CA GLN A 90 8.11 7.56 8.14
C GLN A 90 7.46 8.90 8.45
N ASN A 91 7.02 9.08 9.70
CA ASN A 91 6.49 10.34 10.23
C ASN A 91 5.32 10.93 9.44
N LYS A 92 4.60 10.09 8.69
CA LYS A 92 3.44 10.49 7.90
C LYS A 92 2.25 9.63 8.26
N GLN A 93 1.09 10.28 8.36
CA GLN A 93 -0.19 9.63 8.30
C GLN A 93 -0.61 9.51 6.84
N ILE A 94 -1.21 8.37 6.48
CA ILE A 94 -1.75 8.17 5.14
C ILE A 94 -3.28 8.22 5.17
N ARG A 95 -3.86 8.80 4.15
CA ARG A 95 -5.28 8.72 3.84
C ARG A 95 -5.42 8.33 2.37
N ILE A 96 -6.52 7.68 2.03
CA ILE A 96 -6.88 7.41 0.64
C ILE A 96 -8.13 8.23 0.34
N TYR A 97 -8.06 9.06 -0.68
CA TYR A 97 -9.16 9.91 -1.13
C TYR A 97 -9.20 9.91 -2.65
N ASN A 98 -10.38 9.63 -3.24
CA ASN A 98 -10.57 9.55 -4.69
C ASN A 98 -9.51 8.70 -5.43
N SER A 99 -9.15 7.54 -4.86
CA SER A 99 -8.13 6.64 -5.40
C SER A 99 -6.70 7.19 -5.44
N SER A 100 -6.41 8.23 -4.66
CA SER A 100 -5.05 8.74 -4.43
C SER A 100 -4.68 8.72 -2.95
N PHE A 101 -3.39 8.56 -2.68
CA PHE A 101 -2.83 8.77 -1.35
C PHE A 101 -2.75 10.25 -1.02
N VAL A 102 -3.11 10.61 0.20
CA VAL A 102 -2.91 11.92 0.80
C VAL A 102 -2.02 11.72 2.02
N LEU A 103 -0.87 12.38 2.03
CA LEU A 103 0.11 12.30 3.11
C LEU A 103 0.02 13.54 4.02
N GLU A 104 -0.11 13.31 5.31
CA GLU A 104 -0.09 14.36 6.33
C GLU A 104 1.08 14.11 7.29
N ASP A 105 1.76 15.15 7.75
CA ASP A 105 2.80 15.00 8.77
C ASP A 105 2.20 14.55 10.11
N LEU A 106 2.80 13.54 10.72
CA LEU A 106 2.48 13.18 12.10
C LEU A 106 3.00 14.30 13.00
N SER A 107 2.11 15.02 13.67
CA SER A 107 2.49 16.03 14.64
C SER A 107 3.38 15.41 15.74
N PRO A 108 4.47 16.07 16.16
CA PRO A 108 5.43 15.50 17.13
C PRO A 108 4.82 15.18 18.51
N ASN A 109 3.62 15.66 18.81
CA ASN A 109 2.91 15.43 20.07
C ASN A 109 1.91 14.27 20.03
N MET A 110 1.81 13.49 18.96
CA MET A 110 0.95 12.31 18.95
C MET A 110 1.70 11.14 19.60
N PRO A 111 1.24 10.60 20.74
CA PRO A 111 1.92 9.47 21.38
C PRO A 111 1.97 8.30 20.40
N LEU A 112 3.13 7.64 20.33
CA LEU A 112 3.28 6.41 19.56
C LEU A 112 2.33 5.35 20.14
N HIS A 113 1.16 5.18 19.52
CA HIS A 113 0.24 4.12 19.91
C HIS A 113 0.87 2.79 19.50
N HIS A 114 1.38 2.06 20.49
CA HIS A 114 1.71 0.64 20.33
C HIS A 114 0.41 -0.11 20.04
N LEU A 115 0.27 -0.60 18.80
CA LEU A 115 -0.73 -1.60 18.42
C LEU A 115 -0.36 -2.96 19.03
#